data_AF-A0A0K0Y6H5-F1
#
_entry.id   AF-A0A0K0Y6H5-F1
#
_cell.length_a   1.000
_cell.length_b   1.000
_cell.length_c   1.000
_cell.angle_alpha   90.00
_cell.angle_beta   90.00
_cell.angle_gamma   90.00
#
_symmetry.space_group_name_H-M   'P 1'
#
loop_
_entity.id
_entity.type
_entity.pdbx_description
1 polymer ?
#
loop_
_entity_poly.entity_id
_entity_poly.type
_entity_poly.pdbx_seq_one_letter_code
_entity_poly.pdbx_strand_id
1 'polypeptide(L)'
;MEEDAAEAGKFWSSYENGFTVWFERLQGNVPEDADPILPAETFIGAIWNSLLWVFANIIEAFYNIAYAVSHPNVWLDWLSWGNTTEDKVSLMKFIYYGGSTELFFAFFTIFLVVTAVAFFYRPFMWGCVIGMEWVANTVGRTFAWAGLMMVLVQIIIIFMQRVFAVSELSLGFGMSMTHDVSWWAESLKFYNALIVCMCVTYTFVQGGHVRVDLVYSAVGHRTKRIIDMIGSIIFMVPAAVLIWMYGWYFMWRHLVVPNPSASDSLDRLVNKARALRWNVETIGFSPNGFNAYFLFKVLLVTFTALVMLQAVAFFYRSYLELVEGEESIGKHIDKDSLGEGEEAYEGTH
;
A
#
# COMPACT_ATOMS: atom_id res chain seq x y z
N MET A 1 29.53 -34.76 6.17
CA MET A 1 30.08 -33.43 6.55
C MET A 1 29.97 -32.38 5.43
N GLU A 2 29.61 -32.76 4.20
CA GLU A 2 29.23 -31.81 3.12
C GLU A 2 27.71 -31.76 2.86
N GLU A 3 26.91 -32.66 3.45
CA GLU A 3 25.44 -32.65 3.30
C GLU A 3 24.73 -31.68 4.26
N ASP A 4 25.29 -31.41 5.45
CA ASP A 4 24.65 -30.53 6.45
C ASP A 4 24.73 -29.04 6.09
N ALA A 5 25.52 -28.65 5.09
CA ALA A 5 25.64 -27.25 4.64
C ALA A 5 24.58 -26.85 3.61
N ALA A 6 23.85 -27.81 3.01
CA ALA A 6 22.84 -27.56 1.99
C ALA A 6 21.45 -27.23 2.58
N GLU A 7 21.19 -27.58 3.84
CA GLU A 7 19.91 -27.31 4.51
C GLU A 7 19.81 -25.90 5.14
N ALA A 8 20.94 -25.24 5.39
CA ALA A 8 20.98 -23.91 6.02
C ALA A 8 20.58 -22.74 5.09
N GLY A 9 20.31 -23.01 3.80
CA GLY A 9 20.05 -21.99 2.78
C GLY A 9 18.57 -21.66 2.53
N LYS A 10 17.63 -22.34 3.20
CA LYS A 10 16.20 -22.23 2.90
C LYS A 10 15.43 -21.53 4.02
N PHE A 11 15.57 -20.20 4.12
CA PHE A 11 14.83 -19.41 5.12
C PHE A 11 13.31 -19.47 4.93
N TRP A 12 12.89 -19.65 3.69
CA TRP A 12 11.60 -20.24 3.34
C TRP A 12 11.92 -21.17 2.18
N SER A 13 12.26 -22.44 2.47
CA SER A 13 11.99 -23.46 1.45
C SER A 13 10.54 -23.28 1.05
N SER A 14 10.18 -23.61 -0.20
CA SER A 14 8.82 -24.06 -0.48
C SER A 14 8.44 -25.07 0.61
N TYR A 15 7.77 -24.60 1.66
CA TYR A 15 7.38 -25.42 2.79
C TYR A 15 6.11 -26.07 2.29
N GLU A 16 6.27 -27.21 1.61
CA GLU A 16 5.18 -28.17 1.57
C GLU A 16 4.96 -28.59 3.03
N ASN A 17 4.04 -27.88 3.68
CA ASN A 17 3.67 -28.07 5.06
C ASN A 17 3.12 -29.49 5.26
N GLY A 18 3.34 -30.10 6.42
CA GLY A 18 2.71 -31.37 6.78
C GLY A 18 1.17 -31.33 6.68
N PHE A 19 0.57 -30.14 6.74
CA PHE A 19 -0.85 -29.90 6.46
C PHE A 19 -1.18 -29.91 4.97
N THR A 20 -0.37 -29.31 4.08
CA THR A 20 -0.59 -29.41 2.62
C THR A 20 -0.40 -30.84 2.15
N VAL A 21 0.59 -31.56 2.67
CA VAL A 21 0.80 -33.01 2.41
C VAL A 21 -0.34 -33.86 2.99
N TRP A 22 -0.80 -33.56 4.22
CA TRP A 22 -1.96 -34.24 4.82
C TRP A 22 -3.26 -33.95 4.04
N PHE A 23 -3.39 -32.74 3.51
CA PHE A 23 -4.52 -32.29 2.72
C PHE A 23 -4.50 -32.85 1.29
N GLU A 24 -3.33 -32.93 0.66
CA GLU A 24 -3.10 -33.64 -0.62
C GLU A 24 -3.41 -35.15 -0.47
N ARG A 25 -3.07 -35.75 0.68
CA ARG A 25 -3.47 -37.12 1.04
C ARG A 25 -4.99 -37.26 1.24
N LEU A 26 -5.69 -36.22 1.70
CA LEU A 26 -7.16 -36.18 1.77
C LEU A 26 -7.82 -35.90 0.41
N GLN A 27 -7.12 -35.22 -0.49
CA GLN A 27 -7.53 -34.93 -1.88
C GLN A 27 -7.20 -36.08 -2.85
N GLY A 28 -6.55 -37.15 -2.39
CA GLY A 28 -6.26 -38.34 -3.18
C GLY A 28 -5.01 -38.26 -4.06
N ASN A 29 -4.07 -37.35 -3.78
CA ASN A 29 -2.77 -37.32 -4.46
C ASN A 29 -1.86 -38.36 -3.78
N VAL A 30 -1.78 -39.57 -4.37
CA VAL A 30 -1.06 -40.73 -3.82
C VAL A 30 0.40 -40.73 -4.33
N PRO A 31 1.39 -41.21 -3.55
CA PRO A 31 2.75 -41.48 -4.06
C PRO A 31 2.73 -42.45 -5.25
N GLU A 32 3.78 -42.42 -6.08
CA GLU A 32 3.98 -42.97 -7.45
C GLU A 32 3.46 -44.39 -7.79
N ASP A 33 2.86 -45.14 -6.86
CA ASP A 33 2.53 -46.56 -6.99
C ASP A 33 1.02 -46.89 -6.93
N ALA A 34 0.12 -45.90 -6.95
CA ALA A 34 -1.33 -46.15 -6.98
C ALA A 34 -2.05 -45.30 -8.03
N ASP A 35 -3.05 -45.89 -8.69
CA ASP A 35 -3.79 -45.25 -9.79
C ASP A 35 -4.34 -43.87 -9.38
N PRO A 36 -4.02 -42.80 -10.13
CA PRO A 36 -4.35 -41.43 -9.75
C PRO A 36 -5.86 -41.17 -9.90
N ILE A 37 -6.46 -40.58 -8.87
CA ILE A 37 -7.79 -39.99 -8.99
C ILE A 37 -7.62 -38.56 -9.51
N LEU A 38 -8.33 -38.23 -10.59
CA LEU A 38 -8.23 -36.95 -11.32
C LEU A 38 -8.48 -35.73 -10.41
N PRO A 39 -7.71 -34.63 -10.55
CA PRO A 39 -7.87 -33.43 -9.74
C PRO A 39 -9.24 -32.80 -10.02
N ALA A 40 -10.08 -32.71 -8.99
CA ALA A 40 -11.39 -32.05 -8.92
C ALA A 40 -11.97 -31.53 -10.27
N GLU A 41 -12.49 -32.44 -11.11
CA GLU A 41 -13.09 -32.08 -12.41
C GLU A 41 -14.38 -31.22 -12.28
N THR A 42 -14.86 -30.98 -11.07
CA THR A 42 -16.14 -30.30 -10.81
C THR A 42 -15.95 -28.88 -10.28
N PHE A 43 -16.78 -27.95 -10.75
CA PHE A 43 -16.84 -26.55 -10.31
C PHE A 43 -16.91 -26.39 -8.77
N ILE A 44 -17.63 -27.29 -8.11
CA ILE A 44 -17.75 -27.30 -6.64
C ILE A 44 -16.42 -27.68 -5.98
N GLY A 45 -15.68 -28.64 -6.54
CA GLY A 45 -14.34 -29.01 -6.05
C GLY A 45 -13.34 -27.85 -6.17
N ALA A 46 -13.39 -27.08 -7.25
CA ALA A 46 -12.56 -25.90 -7.42
C ALA A 46 -12.86 -24.79 -6.39
N ILE A 47 -14.14 -24.54 -6.09
CA ILE A 47 -14.56 -23.60 -5.04
C ILE A 47 -14.07 -24.08 -3.67
N TRP A 48 -14.27 -25.36 -3.38
CA TRP A 48 -13.87 -25.96 -2.12
C TRP A 48 -12.36 -25.85 -1.88
N ASN A 49 -11.56 -26.17 -2.90
CA ASN A 49 -10.10 -26.03 -2.85
C ASN A 49 -9.67 -24.57 -2.64
N SER A 50 -10.34 -23.62 -3.31
CA SER A 50 -10.06 -22.19 -3.14
C SER A 50 -10.36 -21.71 -1.72
N LEU A 51 -11.50 -22.14 -1.15
CA LEU A 51 -11.86 -21.81 0.23
C LEU A 51 -10.83 -22.37 1.22
N LEU A 52 -10.41 -23.62 1.04
CA LEU A 52 -9.43 -24.26 1.90
C LEU A 52 -8.06 -23.61 1.81
N TRP A 53 -7.64 -23.19 0.61
CA TRP A 53 -6.43 -22.39 0.43
C TRP A 53 -6.51 -21.07 1.21
N VAL A 54 -7.64 -20.35 1.16
CA VAL A 54 -7.83 -19.12 1.95
C VAL A 54 -7.74 -19.41 3.45
N PHE A 55 -8.45 -20.42 3.96
CA PHE A 55 -8.41 -20.76 5.38
C PHE A 55 -7.03 -21.20 5.86
N ALA A 56 -6.31 -21.98 5.06
CA ALA A 56 -4.94 -22.41 5.36
C ALA A 56 -4.02 -21.18 5.53
N ASN A 57 -4.06 -20.24 4.59
CA ASN A 57 -3.26 -19.02 4.66
C ASN A 57 -3.63 -18.12 5.84
N ILE A 58 -4.91 -18.05 6.24
CA ILE A 58 -5.33 -17.30 7.43
C ILE A 58 -4.74 -17.92 8.71
N ILE A 59 -4.74 -19.24 8.82
CA ILE A 59 -4.15 -19.93 9.98
C ILE A 59 -2.64 -19.71 10.00
N GLU A 60 -1.99 -19.88 8.85
CA GLU A 60 -0.55 -19.70 8.69
C GLU A 60 -0.10 -18.26 8.92
N ALA A 61 -0.95 -17.27 8.61
CA ALA A 61 -0.67 -15.86 8.88
C ALA A 61 -0.34 -15.58 10.35
N PHE A 62 -0.99 -16.26 11.31
CA PHE A 62 -0.65 -16.11 12.73
C PHE A 62 0.80 -16.52 13.03
N TYR A 63 1.23 -17.65 12.45
CA TYR A 63 2.61 -18.11 12.57
C TYR A 63 3.57 -17.14 11.88
N ASN A 64 3.26 -16.73 10.64
CA ASN A 64 4.09 -15.81 9.87
C ASN A 64 4.28 -14.45 10.57
N ILE A 65 3.22 -13.91 11.19
CA ILE A 65 3.29 -12.68 11.98
C ILE A 65 4.20 -12.88 13.20
N ALA A 66 3.98 -13.95 13.97
CA ALA A 66 4.78 -14.23 15.16
C ALA A 66 6.27 -14.46 14.81
N TYR A 67 6.53 -15.13 13.69
CA TYR A 67 7.87 -15.39 13.18
C TYR A 67 8.56 -14.09 12.72
N ALA A 68 7.87 -13.26 11.95
CA ALA A 68 8.40 -11.98 11.47
C ALA A 68 8.77 -11.03 12.62
N VAL A 69 7.98 -11.02 13.69
CA VAL A 69 8.23 -10.20 14.90
C VAL A 69 9.37 -10.76 15.76
N SER A 70 9.47 -12.10 15.87
CA SER A 70 10.54 -12.74 16.67
C SER A 70 11.90 -12.73 15.99
N HIS A 71 11.95 -12.66 14.66
CA HIS A 71 13.18 -12.73 13.87
C HIS A 71 13.37 -11.50 12.95
N PRO A 72 13.46 -10.28 13.51
CA PRO A 72 13.61 -9.05 12.73
C PRO A 72 14.89 -9.05 11.88
N ASN A 73 15.98 -9.62 12.41
CA ASN A 73 17.28 -9.65 11.73
C ASN A 73 17.21 -10.30 10.36
N VAL A 74 16.28 -11.23 10.10
CA VAL A 74 16.33 -11.96 8.83
C VAL A 74 15.77 -11.16 7.64
N TRP A 75 15.01 -10.11 7.90
CA TRP A 75 14.38 -9.27 6.88
C TRP A 75 14.64 -7.76 7.06
N LEU A 76 15.23 -7.34 8.19
CA LEU A 76 15.62 -5.96 8.48
C LEU A 76 17.14 -5.71 8.54
N ASP A 77 17.99 -6.73 8.38
CA ASP A 77 19.45 -6.59 8.48
C ASP A 77 20.01 -5.48 7.57
N TRP A 78 19.40 -5.35 6.40
CA TRP A 78 19.77 -4.38 5.38
C TRP A 78 19.71 -2.91 5.86
N LEU A 79 19.02 -2.61 6.98
CA LEU A 79 18.97 -1.27 7.58
C LEU A 79 20.33 -0.81 8.14
N SER A 80 21.19 -1.72 8.62
CA SER A 80 22.55 -1.39 9.08
C SER A 80 23.57 -1.25 7.95
N TRP A 81 23.18 -1.59 6.72
CA TRP A 81 23.94 -1.55 5.46
C TRP A 81 25.47 -1.64 5.62
N GLY A 82 25.97 -2.85 5.90
CA GLY A 82 27.40 -3.18 5.86
C GLY A 82 27.91 -3.60 4.47
N ASN A 83 27.02 -3.67 3.46
CA ASN A 83 27.27 -4.24 2.14
C ASN A 83 27.77 -5.71 2.20
N THR A 84 27.32 -6.44 3.23
CA THR A 84 27.59 -7.86 3.39
C THR A 84 26.66 -8.70 2.51
N THR A 85 26.95 -10.00 2.38
CA THR A 85 26.05 -10.93 1.68
C THR A 85 24.73 -11.10 2.40
N GLU A 86 24.73 -11.02 3.73
CA GLU A 86 23.54 -11.14 4.58
C GLU A 86 22.61 -9.94 4.39
N ASP A 87 23.14 -8.72 4.36
CA ASP A 87 22.39 -7.49 4.05
C ASP A 87 21.64 -7.61 2.71
N LYS A 88 22.33 -8.09 1.66
CA LYS A 88 21.76 -8.20 0.32
C LYS A 88 20.68 -9.25 0.24
N VAL A 89 20.86 -10.38 0.93
CA VAL A 89 19.86 -11.45 1.01
C VAL A 89 18.64 -10.96 1.81
N SER A 90 18.87 -10.26 2.92
CA SER A 90 17.83 -9.65 3.75
C SER A 90 17.00 -8.64 2.94
N LEU A 91 17.66 -7.77 2.16
CA LEU A 91 17.00 -6.82 1.27
C LEU A 91 16.17 -7.53 0.19
N MET A 92 16.69 -8.57 -0.46
CA MET A 92 15.92 -9.33 -1.45
C MET A 92 14.72 -10.04 -0.84
N LYS A 93 14.84 -10.56 0.38
CA LYS A 93 13.71 -11.10 1.15
C LYS A 93 12.68 -10.01 1.42
N PHE A 94 13.11 -8.84 1.89
CA PHE A 94 12.21 -7.70 2.13
C PHE A 94 11.43 -7.29 0.87
N ILE A 95 12.12 -7.24 -0.28
CA ILE A 95 11.51 -6.92 -1.57
C ILE A 95 10.48 -7.99 -1.97
N TYR A 96 10.80 -9.28 -1.80
CA TYR A 96 9.86 -10.36 -2.07
C TYR A 96 8.63 -10.28 -1.16
N TYR A 97 8.84 -10.20 0.15
CA TYR A 97 7.74 -10.23 1.11
C TYR A 97 6.82 -9.02 0.99
N GLY A 98 7.35 -7.84 0.66
CA GLY A 98 6.55 -6.63 0.49
C GLY A 98 5.44 -6.71 -0.57
N GLY A 99 5.58 -7.60 -1.57
CA GLY A 99 4.56 -7.86 -2.59
C GLY A 99 4.05 -9.30 -2.61
N SER A 100 4.24 -10.04 -1.51
CA SER A 100 3.93 -11.47 -1.40
C SER A 100 2.48 -11.75 -0.98
N THR A 101 2.01 -12.98 -1.22
CA THR A 101 0.71 -13.47 -0.74
C THR A 101 0.66 -13.58 0.79
N GLU A 102 1.79 -13.90 1.40
CA GLU A 102 1.96 -14.11 2.83
C GLU A 102 1.76 -12.79 3.58
N LEU A 103 2.33 -11.69 3.06
CA LEU A 103 2.12 -10.36 3.64
C LEU A 103 0.67 -9.92 3.48
N PHE A 104 0.04 -10.20 2.34
CA PHE A 104 -1.39 -9.94 2.15
C PHE A 104 -2.23 -10.66 3.20
N PHE A 105 -2.02 -11.96 3.41
CA PHE A 105 -2.75 -12.73 4.41
C PHE A 105 -2.42 -12.33 5.84
N ALA A 106 -1.20 -11.86 6.12
CA ALA A 106 -0.85 -11.28 7.41
C ALA A 106 -1.70 -10.03 7.70
N PHE A 107 -1.75 -9.05 6.79
CA PHE A 107 -2.58 -7.86 6.95
C PHE A 107 -4.07 -8.18 6.95
N PHE A 108 -4.51 -9.09 6.08
CA PHE A 108 -5.90 -9.53 6.01
C PHE A 108 -6.34 -10.22 7.31
N THR A 109 -5.50 -11.06 7.89
CA THR A 109 -5.79 -11.72 9.18
C THR A 109 -5.82 -10.72 10.32
N ILE A 110 -4.89 -9.76 10.36
CA ILE A 110 -4.94 -8.65 11.33
C ILE A 110 -6.24 -7.86 11.17
N PHE A 111 -6.63 -7.53 9.94
CA PHE A 111 -7.90 -6.86 9.66
C PHE A 111 -9.09 -7.69 10.16
N LEU A 112 -9.14 -8.99 9.90
CA LEU A 112 -10.22 -9.87 10.38
C LEU A 112 -10.27 -9.94 11.91
N VAL A 113 -9.12 -10.05 12.58
CA VAL A 113 -9.05 -10.08 14.05
C VAL A 113 -9.52 -8.75 14.64
N VAL A 114 -9.02 -7.62 14.11
CA VAL A 114 -9.44 -6.28 14.54
C VAL A 114 -10.93 -6.08 14.29
N THR A 115 -11.43 -6.49 13.13
CA THR A 115 -12.86 -6.43 12.78
C THR A 115 -13.71 -7.27 13.75
N ALA A 116 -13.28 -8.50 14.05
CA ALA A 116 -13.98 -9.37 14.99
C ALA A 116 -14.05 -8.73 16.39
N VAL A 117 -12.92 -8.25 16.92
CA VAL A 117 -12.88 -7.52 18.20
C VAL A 117 -13.76 -6.27 18.17
N ALA A 118 -13.73 -5.53 17.07
CA ALA A 118 -14.51 -4.32 16.88
C ALA A 118 -16.03 -4.59 16.86
N PHE A 119 -16.48 -5.75 16.37
CA PHE A 119 -17.89 -6.14 16.46
C PHE A 119 -18.35 -6.44 17.90
N PHE A 120 -17.45 -6.96 18.75
CA PHE A 120 -17.77 -7.20 20.17
C PHE A 120 -17.76 -5.92 21.01
N TYR A 121 -16.95 -4.92 20.64
CA TYR A 121 -16.80 -3.68 21.43
C TYR A 121 -16.87 -2.42 20.55
N ARG A 122 -18.07 -1.86 20.43
CA ARG A 122 -18.37 -0.68 19.59
C ARG A 122 -17.50 0.55 19.86
N PRO A 123 -17.18 0.92 21.12
CA PRO A 123 -16.29 2.05 21.39
C PRO A 123 -14.89 1.87 20.78
N PHE A 124 -14.39 0.63 20.71
CA PHE A 124 -13.12 0.35 20.05
C PHE A 124 -13.19 0.50 18.53
N MET A 125 -14.31 0.12 17.90
CA MET A 125 -14.50 0.37 16.48
C MET A 125 -14.51 1.87 16.15
N TRP A 126 -15.20 2.69 16.96
CA TRP A 126 -15.13 4.15 16.85
C TRP A 126 -13.70 4.67 17.04
N GLY A 127 -12.95 4.14 18.01
CA GLY A 127 -11.55 4.47 18.21
C GLY A 127 -10.68 4.16 16.97
N CYS A 128 -10.92 3.02 16.30
CA CYS A 128 -10.24 2.68 15.06
C CYS A 128 -10.56 3.66 13.94
N VAL A 129 -11.84 4.00 13.74
CA VAL A 129 -12.27 5.00 12.74
C VAL A 129 -11.62 6.36 13.00
N ILE A 130 -11.70 6.85 14.23
CA ILE A 130 -11.10 8.13 14.63
C ILE A 130 -9.59 8.12 14.41
N GLY A 131 -8.90 7.04 14.78
CA GLY A 131 -7.46 6.91 14.58
C GLY A 131 -7.06 6.93 13.10
N MET A 132 -7.78 6.20 12.25
CA MET A 132 -7.49 6.17 10.81
C MET A 132 -7.80 7.50 10.12
N GLU A 133 -8.90 8.16 10.48
CA GLU A 133 -9.25 9.47 9.94
C GLU A 133 -8.33 10.59 10.45
N TRP A 134 -7.88 10.49 11.69
CA TRP A 134 -6.85 11.36 12.22
C TRP A 134 -5.55 11.25 11.41
N VAL A 135 -5.13 10.03 11.05
CA VAL A 135 -3.98 9.83 10.15
C VAL A 135 -4.25 10.49 8.80
N ALA A 136 -5.41 10.24 8.18
CA ALA A 136 -5.77 10.82 6.89
C ALA A 136 -5.75 12.36 6.91
N ASN A 137 -6.38 12.98 7.92
CA ASN A 137 -6.40 14.43 8.09
C ASN A 137 -5.02 15.02 8.39
N THR A 138 -4.24 14.38 9.26
CA THR A 138 -2.89 14.86 9.60
C THR A 138 -1.97 14.82 8.39
N VAL A 139 -1.98 13.72 7.65
CA VAL A 139 -1.20 13.56 6.43
C VAL A 139 -1.65 14.60 5.39
N GLY A 140 -2.95 14.69 5.11
CA GLY A 140 -3.50 15.62 4.14
C GLY A 140 -3.20 17.09 4.45
N ARG A 141 -3.44 17.54 5.70
CA ARG A 141 -3.16 18.92 6.13
C ARG A 141 -1.67 19.24 6.05
N THR A 142 -0.80 18.29 6.38
CA THR A 142 0.67 18.48 6.27
C THR A 142 1.09 18.66 4.82
N PHE A 143 0.61 17.79 3.92
CA PHE A 143 1.01 17.78 2.52
C PHE A 143 0.24 18.78 1.65
N ALA A 144 -0.88 19.34 2.11
CA ALA A 144 -1.57 20.45 1.45
C ALA A 144 -0.67 21.68 1.28
N TRP A 145 0.29 21.90 2.19
CA TRP A 145 1.31 22.96 2.07
C TRP A 145 2.20 22.81 0.83
N ALA A 146 2.32 21.60 0.26
CA ALA A 146 3.01 21.42 -1.01
C ALA A 146 2.34 22.16 -2.16
N GLY A 147 1.02 22.41 -2.08
CA GLY A 147 0.30 23.26 -3.04
C GLY A 147 0.76 24.71 -2.98
N LEU A 148 0.92 25.25 -1.76
CA LEU A 148 1.47 26.60 -1.58
C LEU A 148 2.92 26.66 -2.12
N MET A 149 3.75 25.67 -1.77
CA MET A 149 5.12 25.59 -2.28
C MET A 149 5.18 25.51 -3.81
N MET A 150 4.30 24.71 -4.44
CA MET A 150 4.18 24.61 -5.89
C MET A 150 3.89 25.97 -6.52
N VAL A 151 2.93 26.74 -5.97
CA VAL A 151 2.59 28.07 -6.48
C VAL A 151 3.74 29.05 -6.30
N LEU A 152 4.43 29.04 -5.15
CA LEU A 152 5.58 29.91 -4.92
C LEU A 152 6.73 29.61 -5.90
N VAL A 153 7.06 28.33 -6.10
CA VAL A 153 8.08 27.91 -7.08
C VAL A 153 7.66 28.30 -8.50
N GLN A 154 6.38 28.12 -8.87
CA GLN A 154 5.85 28.54 -10.16
C GLN A 154 6.00 30.05 -10.41
N ILE A 155 5.71 30.89 -9.41
CA ILE A 155 5.88 32.34 -9.49
C ILE A 155 7.36 32.67 -9.71
N ILE A 156 8.26 32.09 -8.92
CA ILE A 156 9.72 32.30 -9.05
C ILE A 156 10.19 31.93 -10.46
N ILE A 157 9.76 30.78 -11.00
CA ILE A 157 10.09 30.35 -12.36
C ILE A 157 9.64 31.40 -13.39
N ILE A 158 8.41 31.92 -13.28
CA ILE A 158 7.88 32.93 -14.20
C ILE A 158 8.73 34.21 -14.14
N PHE A 159 9.08 34.70 -12.96
CA PHE A 159 9.93 35.89 -12.83
C PHE A 159 11.32 35.69 -13.43
N MET A 160 11.96 34.56 -13.13
CA MET A 160 13.33 34.29 -13.61
C MET A 160 13.37 34.15 -15.13
N GLN A 161 12.41 33.46 -15.74
CA GLN A 161 12.37 33.29 -17.19
C GLN A 161 11.87 34.52 -17.94
N ARG A 162 10.80 35.16 -17.45
CA ARG A 162 10.09 36.22 -18.21
C ARG A 162 10.61 37.62 -17.93
N VAL A 163 11.09 37.90 -16.72
CA VAL A 163 11.56 39.23 -16.33
C VAL A 163 13.07 39.33 -16.43
N PHE A 164 13.79 38.36 -15.85
CA PHE A 164 15.25 38.40 -15.79
C PHE A 164 15.96 37.65 -16.92
N ALA A 165 15.22 36.83 -17.69
CA ALA A 165 15.75 35.98 -18.76
C ALA A 165 16.94 35.11 -18.32
N VAL A 166 16.95 34.68 -17.05
CA VAL A 166 17.99 33.83 -16.47
C VAL A 166 17.58 32.36 -16.62
N SER A 167 18.51 31.52 -17.06
CA SER A 167 18.30 30.08 -17.26
C SER A 167 18.57 29.23 -16.02
N GLU A 168 19.16 29.82 -14.99
CA GLU A 168 19.54 29.16 -13.72
C GLU A 168 18.90 29.85 -12.52
N LEU A 169 18.49 29.06 -11.54
CA LEU A 169 17.88 29.50 -10.31
C LEU A 169 18.73 29.02 -9.13
N SER A 170 19.28 29.97 -8.37
CA SER A 170 19.93 29.69 -7.10
C SER A 170 18.98 30.08 -5.96
N LEU A 171 18.55 29.08 -5.19
CA LEU A 171 17.79 29.28 -3.96
C LEU A 171 18.66 28.80 -2.79
N GLY A 172 18.88 29.67 -1.82
CA GLY A 172 19.73 29.33 -0.67
C GLY A 172 19.46 30.18 0.55
N PHE A 173 19.19 29.51 1.67
CA PHE A 173 19.36 30.04 3.03
C PHE A 173 20.61 29.36 3.60
N GLY A 174 21.79 29.95 3.38
CA GLY A 174 23.08 29.44 3.85
C GLY A 174 23.80 28.46 2.90
N MET A 175 23.11 27.50 2.28
CA MET A 175 23.65 26.67 1.18
C MET A 175 22.93 27.02 -0.12
N SER A 176 23.66 27.49 -1.13
CA SER A 176 23.11 27.85 -2.44
C SER A 176 22.89 26.58 -3.28
N MET A 177 21.63 26.16 -3.42
CA MET A 177 21.24 25.13 -4.37
C MET A 177 20.96 25.79 -5.71
N THR A 178 21.91 25.67 -6.64
CA THR A 178 21.79 26.22 -7.99
C THR A 178 21.41 25.11 -8.96
N HIS A 179 20.25 25.25 -9.59
CA HIS A 179 19.75 24.34 -10.61
C HIS A 179 19.15 25.12 -11.78
N ASP A 180 19.17 24.52 -12.96
CA ASP A 180 18.53 25.06 -14.15
C ASP A 180 17.02 25.25 -13.92
N VAL A 181 16.43 26.21 -14.62
CA VAL A 181 14.98 26.42 -14.53
C VAL A 181 14.19 25.18 -14.97
N SER A 182 14.74 24.33 -15.85
CA SER A 182 14.14 23.05 -16.23
C SER A 182 13.96 22.11 -15.04
N TRP A 183 14.93 22.06 -14.12
CA TRP A 183 14.85 21.26 -12.90
C TRP A 183 13.67 21.73 -12.03
N TRP A 184 13.56 23.04 -11.81
CA TRP A 184 12.49 23.64 -11.02
C TRP A 184 11.13 23.42 -11.68
N ALA A 185 11.04 23.54 -13.00
CA ALA A 185 9.81 23.28 -13.75
C ALA A 185 9.37 21.81 -13.66
N GLU A 186 10.31 20.87 -13.72
CA GLU A 186 10.01 19.45 -13.53
C GLU A 186 9.63 19.13 -12.09
N SER A 187 10.21 19.81 -11.09
CA SER A 187 9.86 19.64 -9.67
C SER A 187 8.40 19.97 -9.37
N LEU A 188 7.74 20.83 -10.18
CA LEU A 188 6.31 21.12 -10.05
C LEU A 188 5.44 19.87 -10.24
N LYS A 189 5.85 18.95 -11.11
CA LYS A 189 5.18 17.66 -11.27
C LYS A 189 5.29 16.82 -10.00
N PHE A 190 6.41 16.91 -9.30
CA PHE A 190 6.61 16.22 -8.03
C PHE A 190 5.70 16.77 -6.93
N TYR A 191 5.63 18.10 -6.77
CA TYR A 191 4.69 18.71 -5.81
C TYR A 191 3.24 18.36 -6.14
N ASN A 192 2.86 18.37 -7.42
CA ASN A 192 1.52 17.95 -7.84
C ASN A 192 1.24 16.47 -7.49
N ALA A 193 2.16 15.57 -7.82
CA ALA A 193 2.03 14.16 -7.49
C ALA A 193 1.95 13.94 -5.98
N LEU A 194 2.71 14.69 -5.20
CA LEU A 194 2.69 14.65 -3.74
C LEU A 194 1.32 15.05 -3.18
N ILE A 195 0.70 16.13 -3.70
CA ILE A 195 -0.65 16.54 -3.29
C ILE A 195 -1.67 15.44 -3.62
N VAL A 196 -1.64 14.93 -4.86
CA VAL A 196 -2.61 13.90 -5.29
C VAL A 196 -2.43 12.60 -4.48
N CYS A 197 -1.19 12.15 -4.28
CA CYS A 197 -0.91 10.88 -3.63
C CYS A 197 -1.15 10.93 -2.11
N MET A 198 -0.79 12.03 -1.45
CA MET A 198 -0.85 12.14 0.00
C MET A 198 -2.19 12.71 0.51
N CYS A 199 -2.90 13.50 -0.29
CA CYS A 199 -4.17 14.10 0.11
C CYS A 199 -5.42 13.32 -0.34
N VAL A 200 -5.27 12.18 -1.05
CA VAL A 200 -6.43 11.42 -1.56
C VAL A 200 -7.42 11.03 -0.46
N THR A 201 -6.93 10.54 0.67
CA THR A 201 -7.75 10.07 1.79
C THR A 201 -8.32 11.24 2.58
N TYR A 202 -7.55 12.33 2.70
CA TYR A 202 -8.03 13.59 3.25
C TYR A 202 -9.22 14.12 2.44
N THR A 203 -9.10 14.25 1.12
CA THR A 203 -10.22 14.68 0.26
C THR A 203 -11.44 13.76 0.41
N PHE A 204 -11.22 12.45 0.60
CA PHE A 204 -12.28 11.50 0.85
C PHE A 204 -13.00 11.78 2.18
N VAL A 205 -12.26 11.95 3.29
CA VAL A 205 -12.80 12.26 4.62
C VAL A 205 -13.54 13.61 4.63
N GLN A 206 -12.99 14.61 3.94
CA GLN A 206 -13.62 15.93 3.81
C GLN A 206 -14.88 15.91 2.93
N GLY A 207 -15.14 14.83 2.20
CA GLY A 207 -16.28 14.74 1.27
C GLY A 207 -16.11 15.55 -0.01
N GLY A 208 -14.88 15.94 -0.36
CA GLY A 208 -14.57 16.71 -1.57
C GLY A 208 -14.54 15.88 -2.85
N HIS A 209 -15.10 14.68 -2.85
CA HIS A 209 -15.21 13.82 -4.03
C HIS A 209 -16.59 13.96 -4.66
N VAL A 210 -16.64 13.99 -5.99
CA VAL A 210 -17.91 13.98 -6.71
C VAL A 210 -18.54 12.59 -6.56
N ARG A 211 -19.60 12.50 -5.76
CA ARG A 211 -20.45 11.31 -5.69
C ARG A 211 -21.48 11.41 -6.81
N VAL A 212 -21.66 10.33 -7.56
CA VAL A 212 -22.74 10.27 -8.55
C VAL A 212 -24.04 10.00 -7.78
N ASP A 213 -24.68 11.08 -7.31
CA ASP A 213 -25.80 11.03 -6.37
C ASP A 213 -27.16 10.63 -7.01
N LEU A 214 -27.17 10.24 -8.28
CA LEU A 214 -28.38 9.76 -8.96
C LEU A 214 -28.96 8.51 -8.30
N VAL A 215 -28.10 7.62 -7.80
CA VAL A 215 -28.53 6.40 -7.10
C VAL A 215 -28.75 6.66 -5.61
N TYR A 216 -27.91 7.51 -5.00
CA TYR A 216 -27.98 7.81 -3.55
C TYR A 216 -29.22 8.64 -3.17
N SER A 217 -29.70 9.54 -4.02
CA SER A 217 -30.91 10.32 -3.73
C SER A 217 -32.19 9.47 -3.63
N ALA A 218 -32.21 8.31 -4.29
CA ALA A 218 -33.38 7.43 -4.36
C ALA A 218 -33.43 6.33 -3.29
N VAL A 219 -32.35 6.09 -2.54
CA VAL A 219 -32.25 4.97 -1.59
C VAL A 219 -32.26 5.44 -0.13
N GLY A 220 -32.86 4.63 0.77
CA GLY A 220 -32.90 4.92 2.21
C GLY A 220 -31.55 4.76 2.91
N HIS A 221 -31.42 5.31 4.13
CA HIS A 221 -30.17 5.34 4.91
C HIS A 221 -29.48 3.98 5.02
N ARG A 222 -30.22 2.93 5.41
CA ARG A 222 -29.66 1.58 5.56
C ARG A 222 -29.06 1.04 4.26
N THR A 223 -29.75 1.27 3.14
CA THR A 223 -29.29 0.81 1.83
C THR A 223 -28.02 1.54 1.41
N LYS A 224 -27.91 2.85 1.68
CA LYS A 224 -26.68 3.63 1.42
C LYS A 224 -25.47 3.00 2.11
N ARG A 225 -25.59 2.74 3.42
CA ARG A 225 -24.48 2.18 4.20
C ARG A 225 -24.09 0.77 3.76
N ILE A 226 -25.06 -0.04 3.33
CA ILE A 226 -24.77 -1.34 2.73
C ILE A 226 -24.03 -1.20 1.41
N ILE A 227 -24.44 -0.26 0.54
CA ILE A 227 -23.75 0.04 -0.72
C ILE A 227 -22.31 0.50 -0.43
N ASP A 228 -22.11 1.40 0.54
CA ASP A 228 -20.80 1.90 0.93
C ASP A 228 -19.87 0.77 1.41
N MET A 229 -20.37 -0.10 2.29
CA MET A 229 -19.63 -1.26 2.79
C MET A 229 -19.25 -2.23 1.66
N ILE A 230 -20.22 -2.61 0.83
CA ILE A 230 -19.99 -3.52 -0.31
C ILE A 230 -19.02 -2.87 -1.29
N GLY A 231 -19.18 -1.58 -1.58
CA GLY A 231 -18.31 -0.83 -2.47
C GLY A 231 -16.85 -0.81 -1.99
N SER A 232 -16.65 -0.61 -0.68
CA SER A 232 -15.31 -0.64 -0.10
C SER A 232 -14.64 -2.02 -0.21
N ILE A 233 -15.37 -3.11 0.05
CA ILE A 233 -14.83 -4.47 0.03
C ILE A 233 -14.61 -4.99 -1.39
N ILE A 234 -15.53 -4.72 -2.32
CA ILE A 234 -15.49 -5.31 -3.67
C ILE A 234 -14.68 -4.46 -4.65
N PHE A 235 -14.69 -3.13 -4.50
CA PHE A 235 -14.02 -2.24 -5.44
C PHE A 235 -12.76 -1.59 -4.86
N MET A 236 -12.82 -1.00 -3.65
CA MET A 236 -11.66 -0.29 -3.11
C MET A 236 -10.53 -1.24 -2.68
N VAL A 237 -10.83 -2.27 -1.88
CA VAL A 237 -9.81 -3.20 -1.36
C VAL A 237 -9.10 -3.96 -2.49
N PRO A 238 -9.79 -4.62 -3.45
CA PRO A 238 -9.12 -5.41 -4.47
C PRO A 238 -8.30 -4.56 -5.43
N ALA A 239 -8.82 -3.37 -5.80
CA ALA A 239 -8.06 -2.43 -6.62
C ALA A 239 -6.79 -1.96 -5.89
N ALA A 240 -6.89 -1.61 -4.61
CA ALA A 240 -5.74 -1.17 -3.83
C ALA A 240 -4.71 -2.30 -3.64
N VAL A 241 -5.14 -3.53 -3.38
CA VAL A 241 -4.24 -4.70 -3.27
C VAL A 241 -3.50 -4.94 -4.59
N LEU A 242 -4.19 -4.90 -5.73
CA LEU A 242 -3.54 -5.06 -7.03
C LEU A 242 -2.51 -3.95 -7.29
N ILE A 243 -2.87 -2.69 -7.04
CA ILE A 243 -1.94 -1.57 -7.21
C ILE A 243 -0.74 -1.73 -6.27
N TRP A 244 -0.94 -2.21 -5.03
CA TRP A 244 0.14 -2.44 -4.07
C TRP A 244 1.11 -3.50 -4.57
N MET A 245 0.59 -4.68 -4.97
CA MET A 245 1.43 -5.80 -5.42
C MET A 245 2.31 -5.39 -6.61
N TYR A 246 1.74 -4.76 -7.63
CA TYR A 246 2.53 -4.32 -8.79
C TYR A 246 3.38 -3.08 -8.49
N GLY A 247 2.85 -2.13 -7.72
CA GLY A 247 3.51 -0.89 -7.34
C GLY A 247 4.76 -1.12 -6.50
N TRP A 248 4.74 -2.11 -5.60
CA TRP A 248 5.87 -2.49 -4.76
C TRP A 248 7.08 -2.95 -5.58
N TYR A 249 6.89 -3.94 -6.46
CA TYR A 249 7.97 -4.41 -7.35
C TYR A 249 8.38 -3.34 -8.38
N PHE A 250 7.43 -2.52 -8.83
CA PHE A 250 7.71 -1.38 -9.69
C PHE A 250 8.58 -0.33 -8.99
N MET A 251 8.42 -0.07 -7.69
CA MET A 251 9.32 0.81 -6.96
C MET A 251 10.73 0.21 -6.88
N TRP A 252 10.84 -1.03 -6.39
CA TRP A 252 12.13 -1.67 -6.13
C TRP A 252 12.98 -1.91 -7.36
N ARG A 253 12.37 -2.24 -8.51
CA ARG A 253 13.11 -2.45 -9.77
C ARG A 253 13.86 -1.23 -10.30
N HIS A 254 13.59 -0.04 -9.75
CA HIS A 254 14.29 1.19 -10.12
C HIS A 254 15.14 1.76 -8.97
N LEU A 255 15.25 1.01 -7.87
CA LEU A 255 16.13 1.30 -6.73
C LEU A 255 17.31 0.34 -6.68
N VAL A 256 17.12 -0.90 -7.14
CA VAL A 256 18.12 -1.97 -7.06
C VAL A 256 18.28 -2.71 -8.39
N VAL A 257 19.51 -3.19 -8.62
CA VAL A 257 19.87 -4.08 -9.75
C VAL A 257 20.52 -5.34 -9.15
N PRO A 258 20.20 -6.57 -9.61
CA PRO A 258 19.32 -6.92 -10.73
C PRO A 258 17.83 -6.65 -10.46
N ASN A 259 17.10 -6.25 -11.50
CA ASN A 259 15.70 -5.82 -11.38
C ASN A 259 14.81 -6.96 -10.83
N PRO A 260 14.16 -6.80 -9.66
CA PRO A 260 13.12 -7.71 -9.20
C PRO A 260 11.89 -7.65 -10.10
N SER A 261 11.27 -8.82 -10.32
CA SER A 261 9.98 -8.97 -11.01
C SER A 261 8.95 -9.57 -10.05
N ALA A 262 7.68 -9.20 -10.21
CA ALA A 262 6.57 -9.80 -9.46
C ALA A 262 6.42 -11.32 -9.70
N SER A 263 6.98 -11.83 -10.79
CA SER A 263 6.96 -13.25 -11.17
C SER A 263 8.20 -14.04 -10.73
N ASP A 264 9.18 -13.41 -10.06
CA ASP A 264 10.37 -14.11 -9.60
C ASP A 264 10.07 -14.90 -8.31
N SER A 265 10.51 -16.15 -8.25
CA SER A 265 10.48 -16.94 -7.01
C SER A 265 11.52 -16.43 -6.00
N LEU A 266 11.27 -16.71 -4.72
CA LEU A 266 12.18 -16.33 -3.63
C LEU A 266 13.61 -16.83 -3.88
N ASP A 267 13.79 -18.10 -4.23
CA ASP A 267 15.10 -18.68 -4.51
C ASP A 267 15.83 -17.94 -5.63
N ARG A 268 15.09 -17.50 -6.65
CA ARG A 268 15.66 -16.73 -7.76
C ARG A 268 16.11 -15.34 -7.30
N LEU A 269 15.35 -14.67 -6.43
CA LEU A 269 15.72 -13.38 -5.86
C LEU A 269 16.92 -13.49 -4.90
N VAL A 270 16.94 -14.52 -4.05
CA VAL A 270 18.09 -14.81 -3.16
C VAL A 270 19.34 -15.10 -3.98
N ASN A 271 19.22 -15.84 -5.09
CA ASN A 271 20.33 -16.06 -6.01
C ASN A 271 20.84 -14.77 -6.65
N LYS A 272 19.93 -13.86 -7.02
CA LYS A 272 20.25 -12.51 -7.54
C LYS A 272 20.89 -11.61 -6.48
N ALA A 273 20.68 -11.87 -5.18
CA ALA A 273 21.23 -11.08 -4.08
C ALA A 273 22.76 -10.94 -4.13
N ARG A 274 23.46 -11.97 -4.62
CA ARG A 274 24.93 -11.95 -4.80
C ARG A 274 25.41 -10.79 -5.67
N ALA A 275 24.62 -10.41 -6.67
CA ALA A 275 24.91 -9.32 -7.58
C ALA A 275 24.18 -8.01 -7.22
N LEU A 276 23.45 -7.97 -6.09
CA LEU A 276 22.65 -6.82 -5.71
C LEU A 276 23.53 -5.58 -5.49
N ARG A 277 23.10 -4.47 -6.11
CA ARG A 277 23.65 -3.13 -5.96
C ARG A 277 22.51 -2.12 -5.94
N TRP A 278 22.70 -1.05 -5.18
CA TRP A 278 21.84 0.13 -5.28
C TRP A 278 22.07 0.80 -6.63
N ASN A 279 20.99 1.05 -7.35
CA ASN A 279 20.97 1.80 -8.59
C ASN A 279 19.72 2.65 -8.59
N VAL A 280 19.75 3.71 -7.78
CA VAL A 280 18.61 4.62 -7.62
C VAL A 280 18.51 5.47 -8.88
N GLU A 281 17.43 5.28 -9.62
CA GLU A 281 17.11 6.13 -10.77
C GLU A 281 16.71 7.53 -10.30
N THR A 282 17.70 8.42 -10.30
CA THR A 282 17.56 9.80 -9.89
C THR A 282 17.03 10.68 -11.03
N ILE A 283 17.49 10.47 -12.25
CA ILE A 283 17.24 11.37 -13.39
C ILE A 283 15.97 10.96 -14.16
N GLY A 284 15.16 11.96 -14.51
CA GLY A 284 13.97 11.81 -15.37
C GLY A 284 14.27 11.89 -16.87
N PHE A 285 13.37 12.53 -17.63
CA PHE A 285 13.45 12.62 -19.10
C PHE A 285 14.54 13.55 -19.61
N SER A 286 14.95 14.54 -18.81
CA SER A 286 16.00 15.49 -19.19
C SER A 286 17.24 15.35 -18.30
N PRO A 287 18.47 15.45 -18.86
CA PRO A 287 19.71 15.32 -18.09
C PRO A 287 19.86 16.36 -16.96
N ASN A 288 19.28 17.55 -17.14
CA ASN A 288 19.26 18.64 -16.15
C ASN A 288 17.89 18.73 -15.44
N GLY A 289 17.10 17.67 -15.51
CA GLY A 289 15.76 17.57 -14.95
C GLY A 289 15.75 17.22 -13.47
N PHE A 290 14.55 17.14 -12.91
CA PHE A 290 14.39 16.82 -11.50
C PHE A 290 15.04 15.47 -11.15
N ASN A 291 15.98 15.49 -10.21
CA ASN A 291 16.92 14.40 -9.93
C ASN A 291 16.50 13.50 -8.75
N ALA A 292 15.25 13.57 -8.30
CA ALA A 292 14.69 12.70 -7.27
C ALA A 292 13.51 11.89 -7.81
N TYR A 293 13.62 11.37 -9.03
CA TYR A 293 12.52 10.70 -9.72
C TYR A 293 12.02 9.43 -9.00
N PHE A 294 12.89 8.74 -8.26
CA PHE A 294 12.51 7.61 -7.42
C PHE A 294 11.40 7.94 -6.40
N LEU A 295 11.29 9.20 -5.97
CA LEU A 295 10.24 9.63 -5.01
C LEU A 295 8.83 9.47 -5.60
N PHE A 296 8.64 9.60 -6.91
CA PHE A 296 7.33 9.34 -7.53
C PHE A 296 6.89 7.89 -7.33
N LYS A 297 7.83 6.95 -7.38
CA LYS A 297 7.55 5.52 -7.20
C LYS A 297 7.22 5.20 -5.75
N VAL A 298 7.90 5.86 -4.81
CA VAL A 298 7.57 5.80 -3.37
C VAL A 298 6.18 6.39 -3.11
N LEU A 299 5.85 7.54 -3.71
CA LEU A 299 4.53 8.17 -3.57
C LEU A 299 3.39 7.26 -4.04
N LEU A 300 3.57 6.48 -5.12
CA LEU A 300 2.58 5.51 -5.58
C LEU A 300 2.30 4.42 -4.53
N VAL A 301 3.34 3.85 -3.93
CA VAL A 301 3.18 2.83 -2.89
C VAL A 301 2.53 3.41 -1.63
N THR A 302 2.96 4.61 -1.21
CA THR A 302 2.36 5.31 -0.06
C THR A 302 0.91 5.68 -0.31
N PHE A 303 0.56 6.17 -1.50
CA PHE A 303 -0.82 6.42 -1.93
C PHE A 303 -1.68 5.18 -1.75
N THR A 304 -1.21 4.03 -2.22
CA THR A 304 -1.96 2.79 -2.10
C THR A 304 -2.10 2.33 -0.65
N ALA A 305 -1.06 2.52 0.18
CA ALA A 305 -1.16 2.26 1.62
C ALA A 305 -2.27 3.08 2.28
N LEU A 306 -2.32 4.37 1.97
CA LEU A 306 -3.36 5.29 2.48
C LEU A 306 -4.74 4.86 2.01
N VAL A 307 -4.91 4.51 0.73
CA VAL A 307 -6.20 4.04 0.19
C VAL A 307 -6.67 2.75 0.87
N MET A 308 -5.77 1.81 1.16
CA MET A 308 -6.11 0.58 1.89
C MET A 308 -6.61 0.89 3.31
N LEU A 309 -5.91 1.78 4.04
CA LEU A 309 -6.35 2.22 5.36
C LEU A 309 -7.71 2.94 5.30
N GLN A 310 -7.91 3.77 4.29
CA GLN A 310 -9.18 4.48 4.09
C GLN A 310 -10.33 3.53 3.77
N ALA A 311 -10.09 2.46 3.01
CA ALA A 311 -11.11 1.46 2.73
C ALA A 311 -11.59 0.77 4.02
N VAL A 312 -10.67 0.45 4.93
CA VAL A 312 -10.99 -0.11 6.26
C VAL A 312 -11.76 0.91 7.12
N ALA A 313 -11.30 2.16 7.17
CA ALA A 313 -11.98 3.23 7.92
C ALA A 313 -13.41 3.46 7.42
N PHE A 314 -13.58 3.52 6.10
CA PHE A 314 -14.87 3.71 5.46
C PHE A 314 -15.82 2.53 5.71
N PHE A 315 -15.32 1.30 5.67
CA PHE A 315 -16.09 0.11 6.01
C PHE A 315 -16.59 0.15 7.46
N TYR A 316 -15.69 0.41 8.43
CA TYR A 316 -16.06 0.47 9.86
C TYR A 316 -17.03 1.61 10.16
N ARG A 317 -16.82 2.79 9.57
CA ARG A 317 -17.76 3.92 9.72
C ARG A 317 -19.14 3.56 9.19
N SER A 318 -19.22 3.03 7.96
CA SER A 318 -20.50 2.67 7.35
C SER A 318 -21.23 1.58 8.15
N TYR A 319 -20.50 0.63 8.74
CA TYR A 319 -21.09 -0.37 9.64
C TYR A 319 -21.65 0.26 10.93
N LEU A 320 -20.88 1.14 11.59
CA LEU A 320 -21.33 1.82 12.80
C LEU A 320 -22.56 2.69 12.54
N GLU A 321 -22.54 3.44 11.43
CA GLU A 321 -23.67 4.27 11.03
C GLU A 321 -24.92 3.43 10.72
N LEU A 322 -24.75 2.24 10.14
CA LEU A 322 -25.85 1.30 9.92
C LEU A 322 -26.47 0.78 11.23
N VAL A 323 -25.63 0.50 12.25
CA VAL A 323 -26.05 -0.12 13.52
C VAL A 323 -26.62 0.91 14.51
N GLU A 324 -26.00 2.08 14.63
CA GLU A 324 -26.44 3.15 15.55
C GLU A 324 -27.58 3.99 14.95
N GLY A 325 -27.77 3.97 13.63
CA GLY A 325 -28.87 4.67 12.95
C GLY A 325 -28.52 6.09 12.55
N GLU A 326 -29.52 6.85 12.12
CA GLU A 326 -29.32 8.16 11.45
C GLU A 326 -28.67 9.23 12.36
N GLU A 327 -28.82 9.12 13.68
CA GLU A 327 -28.19 10.04 14.65
C GLU A 327 -26.66 9.92 14.69
N SER A 328 -26.10 8.82 14.18
CA SER A 328 -24.65 8.59 14.16
C SER A 328 -23.97 9.09 12.89
N ILE A 329 -24.73 9.63 11.93
CA ILE A 329 -24.20 10.15 10.67
C ILE A 329 -23.23 11.30 10.96
N GLY A 330 -22.00 11.18 10.46
CA GLY A 330 -20.98 12.23 10.63
C GLY A 330 -20.49 12.39 12.07
N LYS A 331 -20.82 11.46 12.96
CA LYS A 331 -20.32 11.49 14.34
C LYS A 331 -18.78 11.38 14.36
N HIS A 332 -18.15 12.23 15.17
CA HIS A 332 -16.69 12.33 15.31
C HIS A 332 -15.92 12.67 14.02
N ILE A 333 -16.59 13.17 12.98
CA ILE A 333 -15.90 13.60 11.76
C ILE A 333 -15.18 14.93 12.00
N ASP A 334 -13.90 14.97 11.64
CA ASP A 334 -13.09 16.18 11.67
C ASP A 334 -13.07 16.78 10.26
N LYS A 335 -13.99 17.72 10.02
CA LYS A 335 -14.08 18.47 8.77
C LYS A 335 -13.43 19.84 8.91
N ASP A 336 -12.66 20.23 7.90
CA ASP A 336 -12.13 21.58 7.78
C ASP A 336 -13.26 22.52 7.33
N SER A 337 -13.50 23.57 8.12
CA SER A 337 -14.41 24.66 7.80
C SER A 337 -13.64 25.96 7.57
N LEU A 338 -14.16 26.83 6.70
CA LEU A 338 -13.55 28.15 6.44
C LEU A 338 -13.96 29.20 7.49
N GLY A 339 -14.76 28.81 8.50
CA GLY A 339 -15.37 29.69 9.50
C GLY A 339 -16.91 29.64 9.45
N GLU A 340 -17.58 30.21 10.46
CA GLU A 340 -19.05 30.29 10.48
C GLU A 340 -19.57 31.03 9.24
N GLY A 341 -20.34 30.34 8.38
CA GLY A 341 -21.03 30.93 7.23
C GLY A 341 -20.39 30.67 5.85
N GLU A 342 -19.22 30.04 5.79
CA GLU A 342 -18.61 29.58 4.53
C GLU A 342 -18.37 28.06 4.61
N GLU A 343 -19.45 27.28 4.71
CA GLU A 343 -19.37 25.87 4.34
C GLU A 343 -18.93 25.84 2.87
N ALA A 344 -17.79 25.19 2.61
CA ALA A 344 -17.21 25.08 1.28
C ALA A 344 -18.33 24.74 0.31
N TYR A 345 -18.58 25.62 -0.68
CA TYR A 345 -19.61 25.46 -1.71
C TYR A 345 -19.74 23.97 -2.04
N GLU A 346 -20.70 23.29 -1.41
CA GLU A 346 -21.06 21.93 -1.78
C GLU A 346 -21.49 22.12 -3.22
N GLY A 347 -20.72 21.56 -4.15
CA GLY A 347 -20.91 21.74 -5.57
C GLY A 347 -22.36 21.44 -5.90
N THR A 348 -23.15 22.50 -6.00
CA THR A 348 -24.49 22.46 -6.56
C THR A 348 -24.27 22.11 -8.02
N HIS A 349 -24.52 20.85 -8.39
CA HIS A 349 -25.26 20.45 -9.58
C HIS A 349 -25.54 18.95 -9.58
#